data_AF-A0A1F8NJ68-F1
#
_entry.id   AF-A0A1F8NJ68-F1
#
_cell.length_a   1.000
_cell.length_b   1.000
_cell.length_c   1.000
_cell.angle_alpha   90.00
_cell.angle_beta   90.00
_cell.angle_gamma   90.00
#
_symmetry.space_group_name_H-M   'P 1'
#
loop_
_entity.id
_entity.type
_entity.pdbx_description
1 polymer ?
#
loop_
_entity_poly.entity_id
_entity_poly.type
_entity_poly.pdbx_seq_one_letter_code
_entity_poly.pdbx_strand_id
1 'polypeptide(L)'
;MTRVHAGAHPFLILQGTEDLLVPVAHARTLSDRLTAAGVPVTLLLVEHAGHGLRSVGGEPAPSRIEVIQRIAEFFDRDRSGRGSSDRMKAGARAGRGPSGERIAYLHAHR
;
A
#
# COMPACT_ATOMS: atom_id res chain seq x y z
N MET A 1 21.15 14.23 -2.96
CA MET A 1 21.50 12.79 -3.03
C MET A 1 20.61 12.01 -2.07
N THR A 2 19.99 10.90 -2.47
CA THR A 2 19.05 10.12 -1.63
C THR A 2 19.80 9.10 -0.78
N ARG A 3 19.72 9.15 0.55
CA ARG A 3 20.43 8.21 1.45
C ARG A 3 19.46 7.22 2.07
N VAL A 4 19.83 5.93 2.10
CA VAL A 4 19.07 4.84 2.74
C VAL A 4 19.98 4.05 3.67
N HIS A 5 19.41 3.36 4.65
CA HIS A 5 20.12 2.48 5.58
C HIS A 5 19.44 1.11 5.60
N ALA A 6 20.22 0.02 5.56
CA ALA A 6 19.67 -1.35 5.46
C ALA A 6 18.82 -1.77 6.68
N GLY A 7 19.10 -1.20 7.87
CA GLY A 7 18.31 -1.42 9.08
C GLY A 7 17.11 -0.48 9.24
N ALA A 8 16.66 0.19 8.18
CA ALA A 8 15.48 1.04 8.26
C ALA A 8 14.19 0.21 8.35
N HIS A 9 13.15 0.78 8.96
CA HIS A 9 11.82 0.17 9.02
C HIS A 9 11.19 0.05 7.62
N PRO A 10 10.16 -0.79 7.44
CA PRO A 10 9.38 -0.82 6.20
C PRO A 10 8.89 0.57 5.79
N PHE A 11 8.76 0.82 4.49
CA PHE A 11 8.26 2.09 3.94
C PHE A 11 6.98 1.89 3.13
N LEU A 12 6.02 2.79 3.33
CA LEU A 12 4.98 3.10 2.36
C LEU A 12 5.24 4.49 1.78
N ILE A 13 5.50 4.57 0.49
CA ILE A 13 5.69 5.83 -0.23
C ILE A 13 4.41 6.12 -1.01
N LEU A 14 3.81 7.28 -0.79
CA LEU A 14 2.64 7.76 -1.51
C LEU A 14 3.04 8.96 -2.36
N GLN A 15 2.79 8.92 -3.66
CA GLN A 15 3.21 9.98 -4.57
C GLN A 15 2.18 10.21 -5.68
N GLY A 16 1.77 11.47 -5.87
CA GLY A 16 0.95 11.85 -7.01
C GLY A 16 1.77 11.88 -8.30
N THR A 17 1.19 11.39 -9.42
CA THR A 17 1.90 11.33 -10.71
C THR A 17 2.03 12.70 -11.39
N GLU A 18 1.17 13.67 -11.06
CA GLU A 18 1.27 15.06 -11.50
C GLU A 18 1.87 16.01 -10.43
N ASP A 19 2.63 15.49 -9.45
CA ASP A 19 3.34 16.35 -8.49
C ASP A 19 4.51 17.07 -9.18
N LEU A 20 4.31 18.36 -9.47
CA LEU A 20 5.32 19.22 -10.08
C LEU A 20 6.29 19.86 -9.06
N LEU A 21 5.99 19.80 -7.76
CA LEU A 21 6.85 20.33 -6.70
C LEU A 21 7.89 19.29 -6.27
N VAL A 22 7.47 18.02 -6.17
CA VAL A 22 8.33 16.88 -5.90
C VAL A 22 8.07 15.81 -6.97
N PRO A 23 8.81 15.84 -8.09
CA PRO A 23 8.58 14.93 -9.20
C PRO A 23 8.62 13.45 -8.81
N VAL A 24 7.77 12.64 -9.44
CA VAL A 24 7.63 11.19 -9.19
C VAL A 24 8.96 10.41 -9.26
N ALA A 25 9.93 10.91 -10.04
CA ALA A 25 11.26 10.34 -10.13
C ALA A 25 11.98 10.25 -8.78
N HIS A 26 11.72 11.17 -7.84
CA HIS A 26 12.28 11.12 -6.49
C HIS A 26 11.73 9.94 -5.69
N ALA A 27 10.41 9.70 -5.75
CA ALA A 27 9.77 8.57 -5.10
C ALA A 27 10.26 7.23 -5.66
N ARG A 28 10.41 7.13 -7.00
CA ARG A 28 11.00 5.96 -7.66
C ARG A 28 12.43 5.72 -7.21
N THR A 29 13.28 6.75 -7.24
CA THR A 29 14.68 6.65 -6.80
C THR A 29 14.80 6.18 -5.35
N LEU A 30 13.93 6.65 -4.45
CA LEU A 30 13.93 6.19 -3.06
C LEU A 30 13.49 4.72 -2.95
N SER A 31 12.42 4.34 -3.65
CA SER A 31 11.94 2.95 -3.71
C SER A 31 13.01 1.98 -4.20
N ASP A 32 13.71 2.33 -5.29
CA ASP A 32 14.76 1.51 -5.88
C ASP A 32 15.94 1.34 -4.91
N ARG A 33 16.34 2.41 -4.22
CA ARG A 33 17.42 2.37 -3.21
C ARG A 33 17.04 1.55 -1.98
N LEU A 34 15.81 1.68 -1.49
CA LEU A 34 15.30 0.88 -0.35
C LEU A 34 15.25 -0.61 -0.72
N THR A 35 14.73 -0.91 -1.91
CA THR A 35 14.69 -2.29 -2.45
C THR A 35 16.09 -2.87 -2.56
N ALA A 36 17.04 -2.12 -3.14
CA ALA A 36 18.44 -2.54 -3.26
C ALA A 36 19.13 -2.73 -1.89
N ALA A 37 18.69 -2.02 -0.85
CA ALA A 37 19.18 -2.17 0.52
C ALA A 37 18.48 -3.29 1.32
N GLY A 38 17.55 -4.03 0.70
CA GLY A 38 16.79 -5.09 1.36
C GLY A 38 15.70 -4.60 2.31
N VAL A 39 15.36 -3.31 2.26
CA VAL A 39 14.31 -2.73 3.11
C VAL A 39 12.95 -2.95 2.43
N PRO A 40 11.95 -3.54 3.12
CA PRO A 40 10.60 -3.68 2.57
C PRO A 40 10.01 -2.31 2.22
N VAL A 41 9.62 -2.12 0.96
CA VAL A 41 9.05 -0.87 0.49
C VAL A 41 7.86 -1.12 -0.42
N THR A 42 6.82 -0.30 -0.28
CA THR A 42 5.69 -0.21 -1.21
C THR A 42 5.64 1.21 -1.76
N LEU A 43 5.68 1.35 -3.09
CA LEU A 43 5.44 2.62 -3.77
C LEU A 43 4.02 2.61 -4.34
N LEU A 44 3.17 3.50 -3.82
CA LEU A 44 1.83 3.75 -4.33
C LEU A 44 1.82 5.07 -5.10
N LEU A 45 1.70 4.95 -6.42
CA LEU A 45 1.46 6.09 -7.29
C LEU A 45 -0.05 6.37 -7.34
N VAL A 46 -0.42 7.65 -7.22
CA VAL A 46 -1.80 8.11 -7.35
C VAL A 46 -1.89 8.90 -8.64
N GLU A 47 -2.61 8.35 -9.62
CA GLU A 47 -2.90 9.03 -10.89
C GLU A 47 -3.86 10.20 -10.64
N HIS A 48 -3.79 11.25 -11.46
CA HIS A 48 -4.61 12.46 -11.31
C HIS A 48 -4.44 13.16 -9.97
N ALA A 49 -3.26 13.05 -9.37
CA ALA A 49 -2.88 13.66 -8.11
C ALA A 49 -1.56 14.43 -8.21
N GLY A 50 -1.59 15.68 -7.76
CA GLY A 50 -0.42 16.53 -7.56
C GLY A 50 0.11 16.49 -6.12
N HIS A 51 0.83 17.56 -5.73
CA HIS A 51 1.39 17.67 -4.38
C HIS A 51 0.32 17.57 -3.29
N GLY A 52 0.61 16.76 -2.25
CA GLY A 52 -0.34 16.46 -1.18
C GLY A 52 -1.53 15.60 -1.63
N LEU A 53 -1.39 14.89 -2.75
CA LEU A 53 -2.44 14.06 -3.37
C LEU A 53 -3.70 14.82 -3.76
N ARG A 54 -3.55 16.12 -4.08
CA ARG A 54 -4.66 16.96 -4.57
C ARG A 54 -5.02 16.56 -6.00
N SER A 55 -6.31 16.47 -6.30
CA SER A 55 -6.79 16.14 -7.65
C SER A 55 -6.24 17.11 -8.71
N VAL A 56 -5.75 16.56 -9.82
CA VAL A 56 -5.26 17.31 -10.98
C VAL A 56 -5.87 16.68 -12.23
N GLY A 57 -6.76 17.41 -12.90
CA GLY A 57 -7.30 17.01 -14.20
C GLY A 57 -8.18 15.76 -14.22
N GLY A 58 -8.49 15.17 -13.06
CA GLY A 58 -9.31 13.96 -12.93
C GLY A 58 -9.55 13.57 -11.48
N GLU A 59 -10.27 12.48 -11.26
CA GLU A 59 -10.44 11.88 -9.93
C GLU A 59 -9.18 11.08 -9.57
N PRO A 60 -8.58 11.31 -8.39
CA PRO A 60 -7.41 10.55 -7.96
C PRO A 60 -7.67 9.05 -7.95
N ALA A 61 -6.72 8.29 -8.51
CA ALA A 61 -6.79 6.83 -8.56
C ALA A 61 -5.46 6.22 -8.06
N PRO A 62 -5.44 5.50 -6.93
CA PRO A 62 -6.57 5.16 -6.07
C PRO A 62 -7.22 6.38 -5.40
N SER A 63 -8.51 6.24 -5.07
CA SER A 63 -9.29 7.26 -4.38
C SER A 63 -8.72 7.56 -2.99
N ARG A 64 -9.11 8.70 -2.43
CA ARG A 64 -8.68 9.09 -1.07
C ARG A 64 -9.01 8.03 -0.01
N ILE A 65 -10.16 7.37 -0.12
CA ILE A 65 -10.57 6.32 0.82
C ILE A 65 -9.65 5.10 0.68
N GLU A 66 -9.36 4.68 -0.55
CA GLU A 66 -8.45 3.56 -0.81
C GLU A 66 -7.03 3.88 -0.34
N VAL A 67 -6.53 5.10 -0.55
CA VAL A 67 -5.23 5.54 -0.01
C VAL A 67 -5.21 5.42 1.53
N ILE A 68 -6.27 5.87 2.20
CA ILE A 68 -6.39 5.75 3.67
C ILE A 68 -6.39 4.27 4.09
N GLN A 69 -7.09 3.40 3.37
CA GLN A 69 -7.08 1.96 3.62
C GLN A 69 -5.67 1.37 3.48
N ARG A 70 -4.92 1.73 2.43
CA ARG A 70 -3.53 1.29 2.25
C ARG A 70 -2.61 1.75 3.37
N ILE A 71 -2.82 2.95 3.90
CA ILE A 71 -2.09 3.45 5.07
C ILE A 71 -2.40 2.60 6.30
N ALA A 72 -3.69 2.33 6.58
CA ALA A 72 -4.11 1.53 7.71
C ALA A 72 -3.54 0.09 7.63
N GLU A 73 -3.69 -0.56 6.46
CA GLU A 73 -3.16 -1.90 6.20
C GLU A 73 -1.65 -1.99 6.39
N PHE A 74 -0.91 -0.96 5.99
CA PHE A 74 0.53 -0.89 6.17
C PHE A 74 0.90 -0.90 7.65
N PHE A 75 0.24 -0.06 8.46
CA PHE A 75 0.50 -0.01 9.90
C PHE A 75 0.03 -1.26 10.62
N ASP A 76 -1.10 -1.86 10.23
CA ASP A 76 -1.56 -3.11 10.83
C ASP A 76 -0.59 -4.28 10.57
N ARG A 77 0.01 -4.32 9.37
CA ARG A 77 1.06 -5.28 9.04
C ARG A 77 2.30 -5.07 9.90
N ASP A 78 2.76 -3.84 10.05
CA ASP A 78 4.00 -3.53 10.76
C ASP A 78 3.87 -3.66 12.29
N ARG A 79 2.74 -3.23 12.86
CA ARG A 79 2.45 -3.34 14.30
C ARG A 79 2.33 -4.79 14.77
N SER A 80 2.12 -5.72 13.84
CA SER A 80 1.90 -7.13 14.18
C SER A 80 3.14 -7.85 14.72
N GLY A 81 4.37 -7.30 14.58
CA GLY A 81 5.59 -7.81 15.22
C GLY A 81 5.86 -9.32 15.01
N ARG A 82 5.15 -9.96 14.09
CA ARG A 82 5.26 -11.38 13.78
C ARG A 82 6.12 -11.48 12.55
N GLY A 83 7.40 -11.72 12.82
CA GLY A 83 8.43 -11.91 11.82
C GLY A 83 7.95 -12.78 10.66
N SER A 84 8.36 -12.38 9.46
CA SER A 84 8.19 -13.12 8.22
C SER A 84 9.00 -14.45 8.19
N SER A 85 8.96 -15.24 9.26
CA SER A 85 9.58 -16.59 9.28
C SER A 85 8.67 -17.71 9.80
N ASP A 86 7.50 -17.44 10.38
CA ASP A 86 6.75 -18.48 11.13
C ASP A 86 5.46 -18.99 10.47
N ARG A 87 5.24 -18.70 9.18
CA ARG A 87 4.06 -19.18 8.43
C ARG A 87 4.31 -20.34 7.47
N MET A 88 5.43 -21.05 7.62
CA MET A 88 5.75 -22.25 6.82
C MET A 88 5.79 -23.58 7.60
N LYS A 89 5.19 -23.68 8.80
CA LYS A 89 4.96 -24.99 9.46
C LYS A 89 3.65 -25.06 10.25
N ALA A 90 2.54 -25.14 9.52
CA ALA A 90 1.33 -25.84 9.97
C ALA A 90 0.64 -26.34 8.69
N GLY A 91 0.86 -27.58 8.27
CA GLY A 91 0.35 -28.74 8.98
C GLY A 91 -1.00 -29.08 8.37
N ALA A 92 -1.00 -29.98 7.39
CA ALA A 92 -2.19 -30.50 6.74
C ALA A 92 -3.23 -30.96 7.76
N ARG A 93 -4.50 -30.55 7.58
CA ARG A 93 -5.68 -31.33 7.99
C ARG A 93 -6.91 -30.87 7.21
N ALA A 94 -7.52 -31.83 6.51
CA ALA A 94 -8.83 -31.71 5.89
C ALA A 94 -9.93 -31.55 6.95
N GLY A 95 -10.93 -30.71 6.69
CA GLY A 95 -12.08 -30.51 7.56
C GLY A 95 -13.19 -29.71 6.89
N ARG A 96 -14.37 -30.35 6.78
CA ARG A 96 -15.60 -29.99 6.05
C ARG A 96 -16.32 -28.76 6.67
N GLY A 97 -16.99 -27.95 5.84
CA GLY A 97 -17.73 -26.74 6.25
C GLY A 97 -19.10 -26.99 6.90
N PRO A 98 -19.83 -25.91 7.26
CA PRO A 98 -21.19 -25.75 6.70
C PRO A 98 -21.63 -24.28 6.42
N SER A 99 -22.58 -24.15 5.48
CA SER A 99 -23.61 -23.08 5.31
C SER A 99 -23.15 -21.60 5.37
N GLY A 100 -23.26 -20.77 4.34
CA GLY A 100 -24.36 -20.65 3.39
C GLY A 100 -25.12 -19.35 3.68
N GLU A 101 -24.66 -18.21 3.15
CA GLU A 101 -25.51 -17.10 2.70
C GLU A 101 -24.69 -16.01 2.00
N ARG A 102 -25.22 -15.54 0.86
CA ARG A 102 -24.66 -14.48 0.01
C ARG A 102 -25.36 -13.17 0.38
N ILE A 103 -24.61 -12.13 0.76
CA ILE A 103 -25.19 -10.80 0.93
C ILE A 103 -25.10 -10.05 -0.41
N ALA A 104 -26.27 -9.77 -0.99
CA ALA A 104 -26.44 -8.93 -2.17
C ALA A 104 -26.52 -7.46 -1.75
N TYR A 105 -25.80 -6.58 -2.46
CA TYR A 105 -25.89 -5.13 -2.31
C TYR A 105 -26.97 -4.60 -3.26
N LEU A 106 -28.07 -4.08 -2.73
CA LEU A 106 -29.14 -3.44 -3.51
C LEU A 106 -28.86 -1.94 -3.62
N HIS A 107 -28.62 -1.47 -4.84
CA HIS A 107 -28.74 -0.07 -5.22
C HIS A 107 -30.20 0.36 -5.15
N ALA A 108 -30.48 1.49 -4.49
CA ALA A 108 -31.75 2.20 -4.63
C ALA A 108 -31.46 3.60 -5.20
N HIS A 109 -31.82 3.79 -6.47
CA HIS A 109 -32.07 5.11 -7.06
C HIS A 109 -33.53 5.49 -6.81
N ARG A 110 -33.74 6.72 -6.36
CA ARG A 110 -34.96 7.48 -6.68
C ARG A 110 -34.61 8.95 -6.80
#